data_AF-A0A6P1E5I8-F1
#
_entry.id   AF-A0A6P1E5I8-F1
#
_cell.length_a   1.000
_cell.length_b   1.000
_cell.length_c   1.000
_cell.angle_alpha   90.00
_cell.angle_beta   90.00
_cell.angle_gamma   90.00
#
_symmetry.space_group_name_H-M   'P 1'
#
loop_
_entity.id
_entity.type
_entity.pdbx_description
1 polymer ?
#
loop_
_entity_poly.entity_id
_entity_poly.type
_entity_poly.pdbx_seq_one_letter_code
_entity_poly.pdbx_strand_id
1 'polypeptide(L)'
;LGRSDRSADYRTLAAWFMECETDAEAHRLWRAAFGLTPARHLGIDGDTLQARAEAPVPPSRPWAEAPPLRISPRLRETGRHAKRGVPPKVRDRSKEKQLLRVRLDRESLQARDARRRLASGEDIRLSQIGRLESASFDLFLRLLGEALAATRDPERAVRTVTGDGTISIALEPLGPETRAVIETPDGAFGGRDYLVCITDLEAGANPAAKTERTPGRDLEPGDEAVA
;
A
#
# COMPACT_ATOMS: atom_id res chain seq x y z
N LEU A 1 3.00 -12.10 -21.64
CA LEU A 1 4.31 -11.59 -21.20
C LEU A 1 4.75 -12.42 -20.00
N GLY A 2 5.80 -13.22 -20.20
CA GLY A 2 6.20 -14.31 -19.30
C GLY A 2 6.56 -13.83 -17.91
N ARG A 3 6.12 -14.60 -16.91
CA ARG A 3 6.41 -14.40 -15.48
C ARG A 3 7.93 -14.52 -15.29
N SER A 4 8.62 -13.42 -14.96
CA SER A 4 10.06 -13.48 -14.64
C SER A 4 10.25 -14.25 -13.32
N ASP A 5 10.86 -15.43 -13.37
CA ASP A 5 11.24 -16.16 -12.18
C ASP A 5 12.65 -15.74 -11.75
N ARG A 6 12.72 -14.81 -10.79
CA ARG A 6 13.99 -14.31 -10.25
C ARG A 6 14.90 -15.42 -9.73
N SER A 7 14.32 -16.52 -9.24
CA SER A 7 15.10 -17.65 -8.72
C SER A 7 15.75 -18.45 -9.86
N ALA A 8 15.13 -18.50 -11.04
CA ALA A 8 15.73 -19.06 -12.23
C ALA A 8 16.85 -18.15 -12.75
N ASP A 9 16.58 -16.84 -12.85
CA ASP A 9 17.56 -15.84 -13.32
C ASP A 9 18.84 -15.83 -12.46
N TYR A 10 18.73 -15.92 -11.13
CA TYR A 10 19.90 -15.99 -10.24
C TYR A 10 20.68 -17.30 -10.37
N ARG A 11 20.01 -18.43 -10.63
CA ARG A 11 20.70 -19.71 -10.88
C ARG A 11 21.47 -19.68 -12.19
N THR A 12 20.89 -19.09 -13.24
CA THR A 12 21.59 -18.87 -14.51
C THR A 12 22.80 -17.95 -14.33
N LEU A 13 22.67 -16.86 -13.57
CA LEU A 13 23.78 -15.97 -13.29
C LEU A 13 24.89 -16.67 -12.49
N ALA A 14 24.54 -17.48 -11.50
CA ALA A 14 25.53 -18.25 -10.73
C ALA A 14 26.32 -19.23 -11.61
N ALA A 15 25.67 -19.87 -12.59
CA ALA A 15 26.36 -20.73 -13.56
C ALA A 15 27.39 -19.94 -14.37
N TRP A 16 27.04 -18.76 -14.86
CA TRP A 16 27.98 -17.89 -15.59
C TRP A 16 29.16 -17.41 -14.72
N PHE A 17 28.97 -17.24 -13.41
CA PHE A 17 30.08 -16.94 -12.51
C PHE A 17 31.03 -18.13 -12.33
N MET A 18 30.52 -19.35 -12.34
CA MET A 18 31.34 -20.57 -12.26
C MET A 18 32.18 -20.81 -13.54
N GLU A 19 31.74 -20.27 -14.68
CA GLU A 19 32.43 -20.34 -15.97
C GLU A 19 33.50 -19.25 -16.15
N CYS A 20 33.57 -18.25 -15.26
CA CYS A 20 34.60 -17.21 -15.33
C CYS A 20 35.97 -17.79 -14.94
N GLU A 21 36.96 -17.69 -15.84
CA GLU A 21 38.31 -18.21 -15.60
C GLU A 21 39.16 -17.25 -14.75
N THR A 22 38.75 -15.98 -14.68
CA THR A 22 39.46 -14.94 -13.94
C THR A 22 38.52 -14.04 -13.14
N ASP A 23 39.03 -13.48 -12.04
CA ASP A 23 38.32 -12.45 -11.26
C ASP A 23 37.92 -11.23 -12.10
N ALA A 24 38.71 -10.90 -13.14
CA ALA A 24 38.40 -9.81 -14.04
C ALA A 24 37.12 -10.07 -14.87
N GLU A 25 36.89 -11.32 -15.27
CA GLU A 25 35.67 -11.75 -15.97
C GLU A 25 34.46 -11.75 -15.06
N ALA A 26 34.61 -12.30 -13.86
CA ALA A 26 33.57 -12.26 -12.83
C ALA A 26 33.14 -10.81 -12.52
N HIS A 27 34.10 -9.87 -12.41
CA HIS A 27 33.80 -8.45 -12.23
C HIS A 27 33.10 -7.81 -13.44
N ARG A 28 33.41 -8.23 -14.68
CA ARG A 28 32.71 -7.74 -15.90
C ARG A 28 31.27 -8.25 -15.93
N LEU A 29 31.06 -9.54 -15.64
CA LEU A 29 29.74 -10.16 -15.56
C LEU A 29 28.88 -9.50 -14.48
N TRP A 30 29.45 -9.27 -13.29
CA TRP A 30 28.79 -8.54 -12.21
C TRP A 30 28.32 -7.15 -12.66
N ARG A 31 29.19 -6.39 -13.34
CA ARG A 31 28.84 -5.06 -13.85
C ARG A 31 27.71 -5.11 -14.87
N ALA A 32 27.71 -6.10 -15.77
CA ALA A 32 26.68 -6.25 -16.80
C ALA A 32 25.32 -6.68 -16.22
N ALA A 33 25.31 -7.64 -15.29
CA ALA A 33 24.08 -8.19 -14.71
C ALA A 33 23.37 -7.20 -13.78
N PHE A 34 24.12 -6.45 -12.98
CA PHE A 34 23.53 -5.56 -11.97
C PHE A 34 23.57 -4.08 -12.34
N GLY A 35 24.34 -3.70 -13.37
CA GLY A 35 24.48 -2.29 -13.77
C GLY A 35 25.05 -1.40 -12.66
N LEU A 36 25.66 -1.99 -11.62
CA LEU A 36 26.18 -1.29 -10.46
C LEU A 36 27.48 -0.58 -10.83
N THR A 37 27.33 0.55 -11.50
CA THR A 37 28.33 1.60 -11.46
C THR A 37 28.15 2.34 -10.14
N PRO A 38 29.24 2.78 -9.48
CA PRO A 38 29.10 3.67 -8.34
C PRO A 38 28.28 4.89 -8.77
N ALA A 39 27.12 5.09 -8.15
CA ALA A 39 26.29 6.24 -8.42
C ALA A 39 27.08 7.49 -8.04
N ARG A 40 27.41 8.33 -9.03
CA ARG A 40 27.98 9.65 -8.76
C ARG A 40 26.83 10.61 -8.49
N HIS A 41 26.65 10.98 -7.22
CA HIS A 41 25.70 12.02 -6.85
C HIS A 41 26.23 13.37 -7.34
N LEU A 42 25.73 13.81 -8.49
CA LEU A 42 25.97 15.15 -9.01
C LEU A 42 25.01 16.10 -8.30
N GLY A 43 25.55 17.01 -7.49
CA GLY A 43 24.78 18.11 -6.95
C GLY A 43 24.63 19.22 -7.98
N ILE A 44 23.46 19.85 -8.03
CA ILE A 44 23.26 21.13 -8.72
C ILE A 44 23.73 22.22 -7.75
N ASP A 45 24.62 23.10 -8.19
CA ASP A 45 25.08 24.22 -7.37
C ASP A 45 24.02 25.32 -7.24
N GLY A 46 24.22 26.22 -6.27
CA GLY A 46 23.28 27.30 -5.96
C GLY A 46 23.09 28.26 -7.13
N ASP A 47 24.16 28.57 -7.85
CA ASP A 47 24.13 29.49 -9.00
C ASP A 47 23.29 28.91 -10.14
N THR A 48 23.40 27.60 -10.40
CA THR A 48 22.58 26.90 -11.39
C THR A 48 21.11 26.83 -10.98
N LEU A 49 20.82 26.61 -9.69
CA LEU A 49 19.44 26.63 -9.18
C LEU A 49 18.83 28.03 -9.31
N GLN A 50 19.59 29.07 -8.98
CA GLN A 50 19.16 30.46 -9.11
C GLN A 50 18.86 30.82 -10.57
N ALA A 51 19.77 30.49 -11.50
CA ALA A 51 19.56 30.73 -12.93
C ALA A 51 18.32 30.01 -13.48
N ARG A 52 17.99 28.82 -12.98
CA ARG A 52 16.77 28.08 -13.35
C ARG A 52 15.50 28.68 -12.75
N ALA A 53 15.59 29.31 -11.58
CA ALA A 53 14.46 30.02 -10.99
C ALA A 53 14.17 31.32 -11.75
N GLU A 54 15.21 32.02 -12.19
CA GLU A 54 15.11 33.25 -12.99
C GLU A 54 14.64 32.98 -14.43
N ALA A 55 15.12 31.89 -15.04
CA ALA A 55 14.74 31.47 -16.38
C ALA A 55 14.36 29.98 -16.41
N PRO A 56 13.10 29.63 -16.10
CA PRO A 56 12.63 28.25 -16.12
C PRO A 56 12.72 27.62 -17.51
N VAL A 57 13.20 26.37 -17.57
CA VAL A 57 13.25 25.60 -18.83
C VAL A 57 11.91 24.87 -19.02
N PRO A 58 11.16 25.14 -20.11
CA PRO A 58 9.88 24.47 -20.35
C PRO A 58 10.09 22.99 -20.70
N PRO A 59 9.13 22.09 -20.37
CA PRO A 59 9.25 20.65 -20.66
C PRO A 59 9.36 20.31 -22.15
N SER A 60 8.89 21.19 -23.03
CA SER A 60 8.96 21.03 -24.48
C SER A 60 10.32 21.40 -25.08
N ARG A 61 11.27 21.92 -24.29
CA ARG A 61 12.58 22.31 -24.81
C ARG A 61 13.37 21.08 -25.25
N PRO A 62 13.84 21.02 -26.51
CA PRO A 62 14.70 19.94 -26.96
C PRO A 62 15.94 19.82 -26.08
N TRP A 63 16.34 18.58 -25.73
CA TRP A 63 17.49 18.31 -24.85
C TRP A 63 18.78 18.98 -25.33
N ALA A 64 19.06 18.93 -26.64
CA ALA A 64 20.25 19.52 -27.23
C ALA A 64 20.30 21.05 -27.13
N GLU A 65 19.14 21.69 -26.93
CA GLU A 65 18.98 23.14 -26.81
C GLU A 65 18.76 23.60 -25.37
N ALA A 66 18.71 22.68 -24.41
CA ALA A 66 18.54 22.99 -23.00
C ALA A 66 19.86 23.54 -22.40
N PRO A 67 19.80 24.49 -21.46
CA PRO A 67 20.99 24.98 -20.77
C PRO A 67 21.79 23.82 -20.13
N PRO A 68 23.10 23.71 -20.40
CA PRO A 68 23.90 22.59 -19.91
C PRO A 68 24.11 22.70 -18.39
N LEU A 69 24.15 21.56 -17.71
CA LEU A 69 24.60 21.51 -16.32
C LEU A 69 26.12 21.73 -16.28
N ARG A 70 26.56 22.79 -15.59
CA ARG A 70 27.99 23.02 -15.37
C ARG A 70 28.49 22.05 -14.31
N ILE A 71 29.42 21.18 -14.70
CA ILE A 71 30.08 20.24 -13.80
C ILE A 71 31.52 20.72 -13.64
N SER A 72 32.03 20.78 -12.41
CA SER A 72 33.38 21.24 -12.17
C SER A 72 34.43 20.33 -12.84
N PRO A 73 35.48 20.89 -13.49
CA PRO A 73 36.52 20.10 -14.15
C PRO A 73 37.19 19.09 -13.20
N ARG A 74 37.43 19.48 -11.94
CA ARG A 74 37.98 18.60 -10.91
C ARG A 74 37.13 17.35 -10.64
N LEU A 75 35.79 17.46 -10.72
CA LEU A 75 34.91 16.31 -10.58
C LEU A 75 35.05 15.33 -11.76
N ARG A 76 35.32 15.83 -12.97
CA ARG A 76 35.57 14.98 -14.15
C ARG A 76 36.94 14.31 -14.10
N GLU A 77 37.97 15.06 -13.72
CA GLU A 77 39.37 14.58 -13.73
C GLU A 77 39.65 13.61 -12.58
N THR A 78 39.23 13.95 -11.36
CA THR A 78 39.60 13.19 -10.15
C THR A 78 38.43 12.39 -9.59
N GLY A 79 37.23 12.57 -10.13
CA GLY A 79 36.02 11.91 -9.62
C GLY A 79 35.60 12.36 -8.22
N ARG A 80 36.27 13.36 -7.63
CA ARG A 80 36.05 13.82 -6.27
C ARG A 80 35.90 15.34 -6.26
N HIS A 81 34.77 15.80 -5.74
CA HIS A 81 34.57 17.20 -5.39
C HIS A 81 34.49 17.30 -3.88
N ALA A 82 35.64 17.44 -3.21
CA ALA A 82 35.65 17.78 -1.80
C ALA A 82 35.40 19.29 -1.70
N LYS A 83 34.17 19.69 -1.34
CA LYS A 83 33.95 21.04 -0.83
C LYS A 83 34.69 21.10 0.50
N ARG A 84 35.96 21.54 0.49
CA ARG A 84 36.72 21.77 1.73
C ARG A 84 35.96 22.82 2.54
N GLY A 85 35.48 22.44 3.71
CA GLY A 85 34.69 23.28 4.58
C GLY A 85 33.80 22.45 5.50
N VAL A 86 33.25 23.12 6.52
CA VAL A 86 32.24 22.52 7.39
C VAL A 86 31.04 22.10 6.52
N PRO A 87 30.53 20.86 6.66
CA PRO A 87 29.30 20.45 5.98
C PRO A 87 28.19 21.48 6.20
N PRO A 88 27.36 21.78 5.18
CA PRO A 88 26.25 22.71 5.37
C PRO A 88 25.41 22.22 6.55
N LYS A 89 25.13 23.12 7.49
CA LYS A 89 24.36 22.79 8.70
C LYS A 89 23.02 22.21 8.25
N VAL A 90 22.68 21.03 8.77
CA VAL A 90 21.40 20.37 8.46
C VAL A 90 20.28 21.37 8.73
N ARG A 91 19.44 21.63 7.72
CA ARG A 91 18.31 22.54 7.88
C ARG A 91 17.44 22.04 9.03
N ASP A 92 17.15 22.90 9.98
CA ASP A 92 16.17 22.59 11.01
C ASP A 92 14.81 22.41 10.35
N ARG A 93 14.27 21.18 10.41
CA ARG A 93 12.98 20.80 9.85
C ARG A 93 11.90 20.61 10.92
N SER A 94 12.13 21.13 12.13
CA SER A 94 11.24 20.88 13.28
C SER A 94 9.83 21.38 13.03
N LYS A 95 9.69 22.55 12.37
CA LYS A 95 8.39 23.11 11.99
C LYS A 95 7.66 22.25 10.96
N GLU A 96 8.34 21.81 9.90
CA GLU A 96 7.75 20.94 8.87
C GLU A 96 7.37 19.57 9.43
N LYS A 97 8.21 19.00 10.31
CA LYS A 97 7.91 17.75 11.02
C LYS A 97 6.67 17.90 11.92
N GLN A 98 6.55 19.03 12.62
CA GLN A 98 5.38 19.29 13.47
C GLN A 98 4.10 19.42 12.64
N LEU A 99 4.14 20.16 11.52
CA LEU A 99 3.01 20.26 10.60
C LEU A 99 2.60 18.90 10.02
N LEU A 100 3.58 18.09 9.63
CA LEU A 100 3.32 16.73 9.12
C LEU A 100 2.69 15.84 10.18
N ARG A 101 3.19 15.89 11.43
CA ARG A 101 2.61 15.13 12.55
C ARG A 101 1.15 15.50 12.79
N VAL A 102 0.83 16.79 12.86
CA VAL A 102 -0.57 17.25 13.03
C VAL A 102 -1.47 16.76 11.90
N ARG A 103 -0.97 16.75 10.66
CA ARG A 103 -1.73 16.22 9.51
C ARG A 103 -1.97 14.71 9.64
N LEU A 104 -0.92 13.94 9.95
CA LEU A 104 -1.02 12.49 10.13
C LEU A 104 -1.96 12.12 11.29
N ASP A 105 -1.93 12.86 12.39
CA ASP A 105 -2.83 12.64 13.53
C ASP A 105 -4.30 12.85 13.11
N ARG A 106 -4.57 13.90 12.32
CA ARG A 106 -5.92 14.18 11.79
C ARG A 106 -6.38 13.08 10.83
N GLU A 107 -5.53 12.66 9.91
CA GLU A 107 -5.81 11.58 8.96
C GLU A 107 -6.06 10.24 9.70
N SER A 108 -5.28 9.96 10.74
CA SER A 108 -5.46 8.77 11.58
C SER A 108 -6.81 8.78 12.32
N LEU A 109 -7.21 9.92 12.87
CA LEU A 109 -8.52 10.07 13.52
C LEU A 109 -9.67 9.87 12.52
N GLN A 110 -9.56 10.45 11.32
CA GLN A 110 -10.56 10.26 10.25
C GLN A 110 -10.66 8.80 9.82
N ALA A 111 -9.52 8.12 9.63
CA ALA A 111 -9.49 6.70 9.28
C ALA A 111 -10.13 5.82 10.35
N ARG A 112 -9.87 6.11 11.64
CA ARG A 112 -10.47 5.38 12.77
C ARG A 112 -11.98 5.60 12.86
N ASP A 113 -12.46 6.83 12.69
CA ASP A 113 -13.89 7.13 12.68
C ASP A 113 -14.59 6.47 11.48
N ALA A 114 -14.00 6.55 10.28
CA ALA A 114 -14.48 5.87 9.09
C ALA A 114 -14.61 4.35 9.30
N ARG A 115 -13.57 3.73 9.88
CA ARG A 115 -13.56 2.31 10.21
C ARG A 115 -14.67 1.95 11.21
N ARG A 116 -14.81 2.70 12.30
CA ARG A 116 -15.88 2.47 13.29
C ARG A 116 -17.29 2.57 12.68
N ARG A 117 -17.51 3.52 11.76
CA ARG A 117 -18.83 3.70 11.13
C ARG A 117 -19.18 2.58 10.14
N LEU A 118 -18.19 2.10 9.39
CA LEU A 118 -18.43 1.10 8.34
C LEU A 118 -18.34 -0.34 8.86
N ALA A 119 -17.42 -0.63 9.77
CA ALA A 119 -17.15 -1.98 10.24
C ALA A 119 -18.04 -2.36 11.43
N SER A 120 -19.36 -2.26 11.26
CA SER A 120 -20.35 -2.63 12.29
C SER A 120 -20.41 -4.14 12.53
N GLY A 121 -19.99 -4.96 11.56
CA GLY A 121 -20.15 -6.41 11.57
C GLY A 121 -21.59 -6.86 11.30
N GLU A 122 -22.50 -5.93 10.97
CA GLU A 122 -23.90 -6.20 10.67
C GLU A 122 -24.12 -6.22 9.15
N ASP A 123 -25.06 -7.06 8.72
CA ASP A 123 -25.49 -7.11 7.33
C ASP A 123 -26.40 -5.92 7.02
N ILE A 124 -25.97 -5.05 6.11
CA ILE A 124 -26.74 -3.89 5.66
C ILE A 124 -26.84 -3.88 4.14
N ARG A 125 -27.99 -3.48 3.59
CA ARG A 125 -28.12 -3.26 2.14
C ARG A 125 -27.37 -1.99 1.74
N LEU A 126 -26.69 -1.99 0.59
CA LEU A 126 -26.06 -0.77 0.09
C LEU A 126 -27.05 0.39 -0.04
N SER A 127 -28.29 0.10 -0.46
CA SER A 127 -29.37 1.09 -0.53
C SER A 127 -29.76 1.70 0.82
N GLN A 128 -29.42 1.07 1.95
CA GLN A 128 -29.72 1.56 3.31
C GLN A 128 -28.57 2.36 3.94
N ILE A 129 -27.37 2.37 3.33
CA ILE A 129 -26.22 3.14 3.85
C ILE A 129 -26.50 4.65 3.80
N GLY A 130 -27.27 5.12 2.81
CA GLY A 130 -27.66 6.52 2.69
C GLY A 130 -26.49 7.42 2.28
N ARG A 131 -25.91 8.16 3.24
CA ARG A 131 -24.87 9.16 2.99
C ARG A 131 -23.55 8.81 3.68
N LEU A 132 -22.45 8.88 2.94
CA LEU A 132 -21.09 8.71 3.46
C LEU A 132 -20.27 9.99 3.28
N GLU A 133 -19.58 10.40 4.35
CA GLU A 133 -18.56 11.45 4.31
C GLU A 133 -17.32 10.97 3.53
N SER A 134 -16.53 11.89 2.96
CA SER A 134 -15.43 11.57 2.03
C SER A 134 -14.48 10.48 2.57
N ALA A 135 -14.02 10.58 3.82
CA ALA A 135 -13.11 9.59 4.40
C ALA A 135 -13.73 8.19 4.58
N SER A 136 -15.02 8.12 4.91
CA SER A 136 -15.77 6.85 4.97
C SER A 136 -15.98 6.30 3.57
N PHE A 137 -16.37 7.14 2.63
CA PHE A 137 -16.58 6.73 1.25
C PHE A 137 -15.30 6.19 0.60
N ASP A 138 -14.14 6.82 0.83
CA ASP A 138 -12.84 6.35 0.34
C ASP A 138 -12.47 4.97 0.90
N LEU A 139 -12.74 4.72 2.18
CA LEU A 139 -12.56 3.39 2.79
C LEU A 139 -13.52 2.37 2.17
N PHE A 140 -14.80 2.72 2.05
CA PHE A 140 -15.81 1.86 1.44
C PHE A 140 -15.45 1.47 0.00
N LEU A 141 -15.07 2.43 -0.85
CA LEU A 141 -14.68 2.16 -2.25
C LEU A 141 -13.49 1.20 -2.35
N ARG A 142 -12.52 1.33 -1.45
CA ARG A 142 -11.37 0.42 -1.43
C ARG A 142 -11.78 -1.02 -1.09
N LEU A 143 -12.60 -1.19 -0.05
CA LEU A 143 -13.12 -2.50 0.36
C LEU A 143 -14.00 -3.13 -0.72
N LEU A 144 -14.90 -2.32 -1.31
CA LEU A 144 -15.74 -2.73 -2.43
C LEU A 144 -14.89 -3.16 -3.62
N GLY A 145 -13.85 -2.40 -3.97
CA GLY A 145 -12.92 -2.73 -5.04
C GLY A 145 -12.19 -4.06 -4.81
N GLU A 146 -11.74 -4.33 -3.58
CA GLU A 146 -11.12 -5.61 -3.22
C GLU A 146 -12.08 -6.79 -3.35
N ALA A 147 -13.31 -6.65 -2.84
CA ALA A 147 -14.33 -7.70 -2.92
C ALA A 147 -14.75 -7.97 -4.37
N LEU A 148 -14.96 -6.93 -5.17
CA LEU A 148 -15.27 -7.07 -6.60
C LEU A 148 -14.11 -7.70 -7.38
N ALA A 149 -12.86 -7.35 -7.07
CA ALA A 149 -11.69 -7.98 -7.69
C ALA A 149 -11.54 -9.48 -7.31
N ALA A 150 -12.00 -9.87 -6.12
CA ALA A 150 -12.04 -11.27 -5.67
C ALA A 150 -13.23 -12.06 -6.26
N THR A 151 -14.21 -11.37 -6.86
CA THR A 151 -15.42 -11.99 -7.42
C THR A 151 -15.09 -12.76 -8.69
N ARG A 152 -15.47 -14.04 -8.74
CA ARG A 152 -15.35 -14.89 -9.95
C ARG A 152 -16.66 -15.01 -10.73
N ASP A 153 -17.78 -14.95 -10.01
CA ASP A 153 -19.14 -15.06 -10.51
C ASP A 153 -19.97 -13.91 -9.91
N PRO A 154 -20.47 -12.96 -10.72
CA PRO A 154 -21.23 -11.81 -10.25
C PRO A 154 -22.53 -12.14 -9.49
N GLU A 155 -23.04 -13.37 -9.63
CA GLU A 155 -24.27 -13.83 -8.97
C GLU A 155 -24.00 -14.56 -7.64
N ARG A 156 -22.74 -14.73 -7.24
CA ARG A 156 -22.38 -15.40 -5.99
C ARG A 156 -21.86 -14.44 -4.95
N ALA A 157 -22.16 -14.76 -3.69
CA ALA A 157 -21.56 -14.08 -2.56
C ALA A 157 -20.03 -14.24 -2.57
N VAL A 158 -19.32 -13.17 -2.23
CA VAL A 158 -17.87 -13.14 -2.08
C VAL A 158 -17.54 -12.64 -0.69
N ARG A 159 -16.53 -13.25 -0.06
CA ARG A 159 -15.93 -12.75 1.17
C ARG A 159 -14.43 -12.65 0.97
N THR A 160 -13.86 -11.51 1.33
CA THR A 160 -12.42 -11.29 1.28
C THR A 160 -11.96 -10.54 2.53
N VAL A 161 -10.65 -10.55 2.74
CA VAL A 161 -9.96 -9.81 3.79
C VAL A 161 -9.01 -8.83 3.11
N THR A 162 -8.87 -7.63 3.69
CA THR A 162 -7.91 -6.63 3.23
C THR A 162 -6.49 -7.17 3.22
N GLY A 163 -5.62 -6.60 2.37
CA GLY A 163 -4.23 -7.03 2.25
C GLY A 163 -3.42 -6.91 3.56
N ASP A 164 -3.86 -6.05 4.49
CA ASP A 164 -3.28 -5.90 5.82
C ASP A 164 -3.89 -6.84 6.88
N GLY A 165 -4.92 -7.62 6.53
CA GLY A 165 -5.56 -8.57 7.43
C GLY A 165 -6.52 -7.97 8.45
N THR A 166 -6.80 -6.67 8.40
CA THR A 166 -7.49 -5.96 9.50
C THR A 166 -9.00 -5.85 9.34
N ILE A 167 -9.52 -5.96 8.12
CA ILE A 167 -10.96 -5.84 7.82
C ILE A 167 -11.38 -7.00 6.91
N SER A 168 -12.50 -7.65 7.23
CA SER A 168 -13.19 -8.52 6.28
C SER A 168 -14.41 -7.83 5.68
N ILE A 169 -14.62 -8.01 4.39
CA ILE A 169 -15.83 -7.58 3.69
C ILE A 169 -16.49 -8.79 3.03
N ALA A 170 -17.80 -8.93 3.23
CA ALA A 170 -18.65 -9.84 2.50
C ALA A 170 -19.65 -9.04 1.66
N LEU A 171 -19.84 -9.47 0.41
CA LEU A 171 -20.83 -8.95 -0.52
C LEU A 171 -21.70 -10.10 -1.01
N GLU A 172 -23.01 -9.94 -0.88
CA GLU A 172 -23.99 -10.84 -1.50
C GLU A 172 -24.83 -10.04 -2.51
N PRO A 173 -24.78 -10.40 -3.79
CA PRO A 173 -25.55 -9.70 -4.82
C PRO A 173 -27.05 -9.89 -4.57
N LEU A 174 -27.80 -8.78 -4.54
CA LEU A 174 -29.26 -8.84 -4.65
C LEU A 174 -29.67 -8.99 -6.12
N GLY A 175 -30.97 -8.99 -6.44
CA GLY A 175 -31.43 -9.18 -7.83
C GLY A 175 -30.77 -8.21 -8.84
N PRO A 176 -30.58 -8.61 -10.10
CA PRO A 176 -29.87 -7.80 -11.11
C PRO A 176 -30.56 -6.45 -11.41
N GLU A 177 -31.87 -6.36 -11.19
CA GLU A 177 -32.67 -5.14 -11.34
C GLU A 177 -32.62 -4.21 -10.13
N THR A 178 -31.96 -4.62 -9.05
CA THR A 178 -31.84 -3.80 -7.83
C THR A 178 -30.86 -2.67 -8.04
N ARG A 179 -31.09 -1.55 -7.36
CA ARG A 179 -30.23 -0.38 -7.45
C ARG A 179 -30.02 0.26 -6.09
N ALA A 180 -28.76 0.48 -5.74
CA ALA A 180 -28.35 1.25 -4.59
C ALA A 180 -27.75 2.59 -5.04
N VAL A 181 -27.97 3.63 -4.23
CA VAL A 181 -27.35 4.95 -4.39
C VAL A 181 -26.84 5.39 -3.03
N ILE A 182 -25.58 5.81 -2.99
CA ILE A 182 -24.91 6.37 -1.82
C ILE A 182 -24.59 7.83 -2.13
N GLU A 183 -25.05 8.74 -1.28
CA GLU A 183 -24.74 10.16 -1.37
C GLU A 183 -23.37 10.46 -0.75
N THR A 184 -22.60 11.32 -1.41
CA THR A 184 -21.30 11.81 -0.94
C THR A 184 -21.19 13.32 -1.12
N PRO A 185 -20.27 14.01 -0.43
CA PRO A 185 -20.03 15.43 -0.66
C PRO A 185 -19.67 15.79 -2.11
N ASP A 186 -19.11 14.83 -2.86
CA ASP A 186 -18.62 15.01 -4.22
C ASP A 186 -19.62 14.52 -5.29
N GLY A 187 -20.77 13.96 -4.90
CA GLY A 187 -21.82 13.51 -5.81
C GLY A 187 -22.59 12.27 -5.31
N ALA A 188 -23.11 11.48 -6.25
CA ALA A 188 -23.83 10.24 -5.95
C ALA A 188 -23.11 9.05 -6.60
N PHE A 189 -22.86 8.01 -5.81
CA PHE A 189 -22.33 6.73 -6.28
C PHE A 189 -23.46 5.71 -6.33
N GLY A 190 -23.64 5.01 -7.46
CA GLY A 190 -24.74 4.05 -7.59
C GLY A 190 -24.41 2.87 -8.49
N GLY A 191 -25.11 1.76 -8.24
CA GLY A 191 -24.91 0.49 -8.93
C GLY A 191 -25.96 -0.54 -8.49
N ARG A 192 -25.71 -1.81 -8.79
CA ARG A 192 -26.52 -2.94 -8.29
C ARG A 192 -26.54 -2.93 -6.76
N ASP A 193 -27.65 -3.34 -6.16
CA ASP A 193 -27.73 -3.44 -4.70
C ASP A 193 -27.07 -4.74 -4.20
N TYR A 194 -26.44 -4.66 -3.04
CA TYR A 194 -25.75 -5.77 -2.39
C TYR A 194 -26.09 -5.77 -0.91
N LEU A 195 -26.19 -6.95 -0.31
CA LEU A 195 -26.05 -7.09 1.13
C LEU A 195 -24.56 -7.05 1.46
N VAL A 196 -24.18 -6.15 2.35
CA VAL A 196 -22.79 -5.87 2.69
C VAL A 196 -22.58 -6.05 4.18
N CYS A 197 -21.55 -6.82 4.52
CA CYS A 197 -21.10 -6.99 5.89
C CYS A 197 -19.63 -6.62 5.96
N ILE A 198 -19.30 -5.61 6.76
CA ILE A 198 -17.91 -5.18 6.97
C ILE A 198 -17.59 -5.42 8.44
N THR A 199 -16.56 -6.22 8.70
CA THR A 199 -16.15 -6.60 10.05
C THR A 199 -14.72 -6.15 10.31
N ASP A 200 -14.52 -5.48 11.44
CA ASP A 200 -13.20 -5.19 11.97
C ASP A 200 -12.65 -6.45 12.66
N LEU A 201 -11.58 -7.03 12.09
CA LEU A 201 -10.98 -8.27 12.60
C LEU A 201 -10.05 -8.00 13.80
N GLU A 202 -9.55 -6.78 13.96
CA GLU A 202 -8.73 -6.41 15.12
C GLU A 202 -9.60 -6.12 16.34
N ALA A 203 -10.81 -5.59 16.15
CA ALA A 203 -11.79 -5.39 17.22
C ALA A 203 -12.28 -6.72 17.83
N GLY A 204 -12.31 -7.80 17.03
CA GLY A 204 -12.68 -9.14 17.46
C GLY A 204 -11.59 -9.89 18.26
N ALA A 205 -10.38 -9.34 18.40
CA ALA A 205 -9.28 -10.00 19.10
C ALA A 205 -9.35 -9.92 20.65
N ASN A 206 -10.34 -9.22 21.24
CA ASN A 206 -10.75 -9.32 22.66
C ASN A 206 -12.09 -8.55 22.87
N PRO A 207 -13.15 -9.04 23.56
CA PRO A 207 -13.17 -10.11 24.58
C PRO A 207 -14.31 -11.17 24.52
N ALA A 208 -14.06 -12.27 25.25
CA ALA A 208 -14.99 -13.10 26.02
C ALA A 208 -16.23 -13.72 25.32
N ALA A 209 -16.04 -14.88 24.70
CA ALA A 209 -17.09 -15.90 24.68
C ALA A 209 -17.03 -16.69 26.00
N LYS A 210 -17.80 -16.25 27.00
CA LYS A 210 -18.29 -17.13 28.06
C LYS A 210 -19.23 -18.13 27.40
N THR A 211 -18.77 -19.36 27.16
CA THR A 211 -19.69 -20.48 27.02
C THR A 211 -19.99 -20.97 28.43
N GLU A 212 -21.10 -20.47 28.99
CA GLU A 212 -21.75 -21.10 30.13
C GLU A 212 -22.16 -22.52 29.70
N ARG A 213 -21.38 -23.52 30.10
CA ARG A 213 -21.85 -24.91 30.17
C ARG A 213 -22.69 -25.03 31.43
N THR A 214 -24.00 -25.07 31.26
CA THR A 214 -24.97 -25.56 32.25
C THR A 214 -24.57 -26.98 32.67
N PRO A 215 -24.32 -27.27 33.96
CA PRO A 215 -24.22 -28.64 34.42
C PRO A 215 -25.64 -29.19 34.60
N GLY A 216 -26.08 -30.02 33.66
CA GLY A 216 -27.25 -30.89 33.81
C GLY A 216 -26.92 -31.99 34.80
N ARG A 217 -27.66 -31.99 35.91
CA ARG A 217 -27.54 -32.86 37.07
C ARG A 217 -28.21 -34.22 36.82
N ASP A 218 -27.49 -35.27 37.18
CA ASP A 218 -27.87 -36.62 37.63
C ASP A 218 -29.20 -37.24 37.18
N LEU A 219 -29.10 -38.38 36.48
CA LEU A 219 -30.04 -39.52 36.57
C LEU A 219 -29.28 -40.84 36.33
N GLU A 220 -28.77 -41.42 37.41
CA GLU A 220 -28.71 -42.89 37.62
C GLU A 220 -30.12 -43.33 38.07
N PRO A 221 -30.66 -44.51 37.69
CA PRO A 221 -30.05 -45.79 38.07
C PRO A 221 -30.16 -46.93 37.04
N GLY A 222 -29.25 -47.88 37.12
CA GLY A 222 -29.33 -49.15 36.39
C GLY A 222 -28.61 -50.28 37.12
N ASP A 223 -29.30 -50.86 38.09
CA ASP A 223 -28.98 -52.14 38.73
C ASP A 223 -29.10 -53.28 37.71
N GLU A 224 -28.02 -54.01 37.43
CA GLU A 224 -28.08 -55.46 37.17
C GLU A 224 -26.67 -56.11 37.22
N ALA A 225 -26.62 -57.22 37.96
CA ALA A 225 -25.49 -58.11 38.23
C ALA A 225 -24.86 -58.72 36.95
N VAL A 226 -23.67 -59.33 36.96
CA VAL A 226 -23.43 -60.74 37.38
C VAL A 226 -21.95 -61.06 37.19
N ALA A 227 -21.37 -61.78 38.18
CA ALA A 227 -20.19 -62.65 38.17
C ALA A 227 -18.80 -62.08 37.84
#